data_AF-A0AAN9RDG9-F1
#
_entry.id   AF-A0AAN9RDG9-F1
#
_cell.length_a   1.000
_cell.length_b   1.000
_cell.length_c   1.000
_cell.angle_alpha   90.00
_cell.angle_beta   90.00
_cell.angle_gamma   90.00
#
_symmetry.space_group_name_H-M   'P 1'
#
loop_
_entity.id
_entity.type
_entity.pdbx_description
1 polymer ?
#
loop_
_entity_poly.entity_id
_entity_poly.type
_entity_poly.pdbx_seq_one_letter_code
_entity_poly.pdbx_strand_id
1 'polypeptide(L)'
;MFFPWETDSVAKFRILRLVFHGIGYFSLCASTCTRLYEPCKTVSSYSKSFVIPNLPGDIKMTRLYMSNHVKSKDSSSKVSKLFKEIEELGAKSYGVVVNSFYELEQVYVDYYSKELERREWHIGPLSLCNKDKEGKRYRGMETSINQ
;
A
#
# COMPACT_ATOMS: atom_id res chain seq x y z
N MET A 1 0.48 5.58 6.83
CA MET A 1 -0.72 4.83 6.35
C MET A 1 -1.74 4.63 7.46
N PHE A 2 -1.42 3.91 8.55
CA PHE A 2 -2.36 3.49 9.61
C PHE A 2 -2.89 4.59 10.56
N PHE A 3 -2.72 5.86 10.21
CA PHE A 3 -3.29 6.99 10.94
C PHE A 3 -4.30 7.70 10.03
N PRO A 4 -5.45 7.08 9.72
CA PRO A 4 -6.48 7.69 8.88
C PRO A 4 -6.99 9.00 9.48
N TRP A 5 -7.20 9.02 10.81
CA TRP A 5 -7.72 10.15 11.59
C TRP A 5 -6.88 11.44 11.49
N GLU A 6 -5.59 11.34 11.15
CA GLU A 6 -4.73 12.53 10.98
C GLU A 6 -5.24 13.45 9.88
N THR A 7 -5.89 12.91 8.85
CA THR A 7 -6.40 13.66 7.69
C THR A 7 -7.34 14.78 8.11
N ASP A 8 -8.28 14.49 9.00
CA ASP A 8 -9.26 15.49 9.46
C ASP A 8 -8.64 16.45 10.46
N SER A 9 -7.67 15.98 11.27
CA SER A 9 -6.93 16.83 12.22
C SER A 9 -6.09 17.87 11.50
N VAL A 10 -5.31 17.48 10.49
CA VAL A 10 -4.41 18.40 9.77
C VAL A 10 -5.16 19.32 8.80
N ALA A 11 -6.29 18.88 8.26
CA ALA A 11 -7.15 19.71 7.41
C ALA A 11 -7.66 20.96 8.14
N LYS A 12 -7.98 20.87 9.44
CA LYS A 12 -8.41 22.02 10.27
C LYS A 12 -7.38 23.13 10.32
N PHE A 13 -6.10 22.78 10.24
CA PHE A 13 -4.98 23.71 10.30
C PHE A 13 -4.39 24.01 8.92
N ARG A 14 -5.02 23.53 7.83
CA ARG A 14 -4.52 23.64 6.45
C ARG A 14 -3.10 23.09 6.28
N ILE A 15 -2.76 22.05 7.05
CA ILE A 15 -1.48 21.36 6.95
C ILE A 15 -1.60 20.25 5.91
N LEU A 16 -0.61 20.18 5.03
CA LEU A 16 -0.53 19.20 3.95
C LEU A 16 -0.14 17.82 4.50
N ARG A 17 -0.92 16.79 4.17
CA ARG A 17 -0.65 15.40 4.56
C ARG A 17 -0.10 14.59 3.40
N LEU A 18 1.03 13.94 3.61
CA LEU A 18 1.59 12.91 2.74
C LEU A 18 1.42 11.54 3.38
N VAL A 19 1.09 10.53 2.58
CA VAL A 19 0.94 9.16 3.06
C VAL A 19 2.19 8.34 2.74
N PHE A 20 2.66 7.58 3.73
CA PHE A 20 3.70 6.57 3.55
C PHE A 20 3.14 5.19 3.88
N HIS A 21 3.25 4.23 2.93
CA HIS A 21 2.77 2.85 3.09
C HIS A 21 3.88 1.86 3.46
N GLY A 22 5.11 2.11 3.01
CA GLY A 22 6.23 1.16 3.20
C GLY A 22 6.24 -0.03 2.23
N ILE A 23 5.44 -0.01 1.16
CA ILE A 23 5.41 -1.00 0.08
C ILE A 23 5.73 -0.32 -1.27
N GLY A 24 6.10 -1.10 -2.29
CA GLY A 24 6.39 -0.62 -3.65
C GLY A 24 5.16 -0.34 -4.51
N TYR A 25 5.39 0.16 -5.74
CA TYR A 25 4.32 0.56 -6.66
C TYR A 25 3.49 -0.62 -7.13
N PHE A 26 4.11 -1.76 -7.43
CA PHE A 26 3.38 -2.96 -7.83
C PHE A 26 2.27 -3.30 -6.83
N SER A 27 2.64 -3.37 -5.55
CA SER A 27 1.72 -3.71 -4.46
C SER A 27 0.62 -2.66 -4.27
N LEU A 28 0.93 -1.36 -4.42
CA LEU A 28 -0.05 -0.28 -4.37
C LEU A 28 -1.07 -0.38 -5.52
N CYS A 29 -0.59 -0.61 -6.74
CA CYS A 29 -1.43 -0.75 -7.93
C CYS A 29 -2.30 -2.01 -7.85
N ALA A 30 -1.71 -3.15 -7.50
CA ALA A 30 -2.41 -4.42 -7.37
C ALA A 30 -3.49 -4.36 -6.29
N SER A 31 -3.20 -3.74 -5.14
CA SER A 31 -4.17 -3.55 -4.06
C SER A 31 -5.32 -2.65 -4.51
N THR A 32 -5.02 -1.58 -5.23
CA THR A 32 -6.03 -0.65 -5.76
C THR A 32 -6.95 -1.34 -6.78
N CYS A 33 -6.39 -2.04 -7.77
CA CYS A 33 -7.17 -2.75 -8.79
C CYS A 33 -8.02 -3.87 -8.19
N THR A 34 -7.44 -4.66 -7.28
CA THR A 34 -8.15 -5.75 -6.60
C THR A 34 -9.35 -5.23 -5.81
N ARG A 35 -9.23 -4.05 -5.19
CA ARG A 35 -10.34 -3.41 -4.48
C ARG A 35 -11.40 -2.87 -5.44
N LEU A 36 -10.99 -2.15 -6.49
CA LEU A 36 -11.93 -1.50 -7.41
C LEU A 36 -12.76 -2.49 -8.22
N TYR A 37 -12.14 -3.59 -8.66
CA TYR A 37 -12.76 -4.53 -9.58
C TYR A 37 -13.20 -5.84 -8.91
N GLU A 38 -12.83 -6.04 -7.64
CA GLU A 38 -13.20 -7.19 -6.81
C GLU A 38 -13.15 -8.55 -7.53
N PRO A 39 -12.05 -8.87 -8.27
CA PRO A 39 -12.02 -10.04 -9.16
C PRO A 39 -12.19 -11.37 -8.41
N CYS A 40 -11.88 -11.39 -7.11
CA CYS A 40 -12.09 -12.53 -6.24
C CYS A 40 -13.57 -12.93 -6.07
N LYS A 41 -14.52 -12.03 -6.30
CA LYS A 41 -15.96 -12.33 -6.24
C LYS A 41 -16.45 -13.13 -7.44
N THR A 42 -15.69 -13.14 -8.54
CA THR A 42 -16.05 -13.85 -9.78
C THR A 42 -15.73 -15.34 -9.75
N VAL A 43 -14.93 -15.80 -8.78
CA VAL A 43 -14.49 -17.19 -8.67
C VAL A 43 -15.15 -17.94 -7.51
N SER A 44 -15.69 -19.12 -7.80
CA SER A 44 -16.41 -19.96 -6.84
C SER A 44 -15.49 -20.69 -5.85
N SER A 45 -14.23 -20.95 -6.21
CA SER A 45 -13.26 -21.69 -5.39
C SER A 45 -12.08 -20.83 -4.96
N TYR A 46 -11.47 -21.16 -3.81
CA TYR A 46 -10.29 -20.48 -3.29
C TYR A 46 -9.04 -20.68 -4.14
N SER A 47 -8.88 -21.87 -4.72
CA SER A 47 -7.72 -22.26 -5.54
C SER A 47 -7.83 -21.83 -7.00
N LYS A 48 -9.02 -21.39 -7.45
CA LYS A 48 -9.22 -20.95 -8.82
C LYS A 48 -8.50 -19.61 -9.06
N SER A 49 -7.69 -19.59 -10.13
CA SER A 49 -6.98 -18.40 -10.59
C SER A 49 -7.93 -17.40 -11.26
N PHE A 50 -7.65 -16.12 -11.10
CA PHE A 50 -8.23 -15.00 -11.84
C PHE A 50 -7.12 -13.99 -12.18
N VAL A 51 -7.35 -13.18 -13.21
CA VAL A 51 -6.47 -12.05 -13.57
C VAL A 51 -6.93 -10.80 -12.80
N ILE A 52 -5.99 -9.99 -12.30
CA ILE A 52 -6.32 -8.70 -11.68
C ILE A 52 -6.70 -7.71 -12.79
N PRO A 53 -7.95 -7.24 -12.87
CA PRO A 53 -8.40 -6.40 -13.97
C PRO A 53 -7.68 -5.05 -13.97
N ASN A 54 -7.38 -4.53 -15.16
CA ASN A 54 -6.75 -3.24 -15.40
C ASN A 54 -5.36 -3.04 -14.78
N LEU A 55 -4.75 -4.09 -14.21
CA LEU A 55 -3.36 -4.05 -13.78
C LEU A 55 -2.45 -4.47 -14.96
N PRO A 56 -1.39 -3.72 -15.28
CA PRO A 56 -0.46 -4.09 -16.34
C PRO A 56 0.16 -5.48 -16.10
N GLY A 57 0.28 -6.29 -17.17
CA GLY A 57 1.04 -7.55 -17.16
C GLY A 57 0.27 -8.84 -16.91
N ASP A 58 -1.07 -8.86 -17.04
CA ASP A 58 -1.90 -10.07 -16.91
C ASP A 58 -1.65 -10.88 -15.62
N ILE A 59 -1.51 -10.17 -14.51
CA ILE A 59 -1.15 -10.76 -13.22
C ILE A 59 -2.25 -11.69 -12.72
N LYS A 60 -1.91 -12.97 -12.58
CA LYS A 60 -2.81 -14.02 -12.07
C LYS A 60 -2.63 -14.20 -10.57
N MET A 61 -3.75 -14.32 -9.85
CA MET A 61 -3.79 -14.58 -8.43
C MET A 61 -4.93 -15.53 -8.07
N THR A 62 -4.85 -16.17 -6.91
CA THR A 62 -5.92 -16.98 -6.33
C THR A 62 -6.42 -16.34 -5.04
N ARG A 63 -7.63 -16.68 -4.59
CA ARG A 63 -8.17 -16.15 -3.32
C ARG A 63 -7.37 -16.61 -2.11
N LEU A 64 -6.54 -17.65 -2.23
CA LEU A 64 -5.68 -18.12 -1.13
C LEU A 64 -4.69 -17.05 -0.68
N TYR A 65 -4.03 -16.38 -1.63
CA TYR A 65 -2.98 -15.38 -1.35
C TYR A 65 -3.48 -14.00 -0.95
N MET A 66 -4.79 -13.78 -0.96
CA MET A 66 -5.36 -12.49 -0.57
C MET A 66 -5.40 -12.35 0.96
N SER A 67 -5.45 -11.11 1.46
CA SER A 67 -5.70 -10.89 2.88
C SER A 67 -7.18 -11.10 3.21
N ASN A 68 -7.47 -11.56 4.43
CA ASN A 68 -8.83 -11.84 4.88
C ASN A 68 -9.74 -10.60 4.86
N HIS A 69 -9.18 -9.40 5.04
CA HIS A 69 -9.95 -8.15 4.94
C HIS A 69 -10.46 -7.89 3.52
N VAL A 70 -9.79 -8.42 2.49
CA VAL A 70 -10.21 -8.34 1.08
C VAL A 70 -11.17 -9.48 0.71
N LYS A 71 -11.06 -10.64 1.39
CA LYS A 71 -11.94 -11.80 1.15
C LYS A 71 -13.31 -11.66 1.82
N SER A 72 -13.36 -10.97 2.96
CA SER A 72 -14.53 -10.94 3.82
C SER A 72 -15.64 -10.08 3.23
N LYS A 73 -16.87 -10.63 3.15
CA LYS A 73 -18.09 -9.84 2.94
C LYS A 73 -18.47 -9.04 4.19
N ASP A 74 -17.88 -9.39 5.33
CA ASP A 74 -18.20 -8.80 6.62
C ASP A 74 -17.39 -7.51 6.82
N SER A 75 -17.94 -6.42 6.28
CA SER A 75 -17.43 -5.05 6.42
C SER A 75 -17.46 -4.53 7.87
N SER A 76 -18.01 -5.31 8.80
CA SER A 76 -18.19 -4.90 10.20
C SER A 76 -16.92 -5.02 11.05
N SER A 77 -15.94 -5.85 10.64
CA SER A 77 -14.70 -6.04 11.40
C SER A 77 -13.87 -4.75 11.50
N LYS A 78 -13.28 -4.51 12.68
CA LYS A 78 -12.43 -3.32 12.93
C LYS A 78 -11.29 -3.19 11.92
N VAL A 79 -10.71 -4.32 11.52
CA VAL A 79 -9.63 -4.35 10.51
C VAL A 79 -10.14 -3.93 9.14
N SER A 80 -11.28 -4.46 8.68
CA SER A 80 -11.86 -4.07 7.39
C SER A 80 -12.20 -2.58 7.36
N LYS A 81 -12.77 -2.04 8.44
CA LYS A 81 -13.04 -0.60 8.58
C LYS A 81 -11.78 0.24 8.51
N LEU A 82 -10.73 -0.13 9.25
CA LEU A 82 -9.45 0.56 9.23
C LEU A 82 -8.85 0.61 7.82
N PHE A 83 -8.80 -0.52 7.10
CA PHE A 83 -8.27 -0.53 5.74
C PHE A 83 -9.15 0.28 4.79
N LYS A 84 -10.48 0.25 4.93
CA LYS A 84 -11.37 1.11 4.15
C LYS A 84 -11.06 2.61 4.38
N GLU A 85 -10.90 3.03 5.64
CA GLU A 85 -10.57 4.41 5.99
C GLU A 85 -9.19 4.83 5.47
N ILE A 86 -8.19 3.97 5.58
CA ILE A 86 -6.83 4.22 5.07
C ILE A 86 -6.86 4.54 3.57
N GLU A 87 -7.68 3.81 2.82
CA GLU A 87 -7.79 3.97 1.39
C GLU A 87 -8.58 5.23 1.00
N GLU A 88 -9.74 5.45 1.64
CA GLU A 88 -10.58 6.63 1.39
C GLU A 88 -9.84 7.93 1.76
N LEU A 89 -9.17 7.96 2.91
CA LEU A 89 -8.44 9.13 3.38
C LEU A 89 -7.04 9.22 2.78
N GLY A 90 -6.47 8.11 2.32
CA GLY A 90 -5.29 8.10 1.46
C GLY A 90 -5.56 8.84 0.17
N ALA A 91 -6.73 8.61 -0.44
CA ALA A 91 -7.14 9.33 -1.65
C ALA A 91 -7.39 10.83 -1.44
N LYS A 92 -7.75 11.26 -0.22
CA LYS A 92 -7.90 12.68 0.16
C LYS A 92 -6.61 13.34 0.59
N SER A 93 -5.54 12.58 0.79
CA SER A 93 -4.23 13.15 1.11
C SER A 93 -3.66 13.91 -0.09
N TYR A 94 -2.67 14.75 0.15
CA TYR A 94 -2.06 15.53 -0.94
C TYR A 94 -1.29 14.64 -1.92
N GLY A 95 -0.75 13.52 -1.43
CA GLY A 95 -0.04 12.55 -2.23
C GLY A 95 0.66 11.49 -1.40
N VAL A 96 1.38 10.61 -2.08
CA VAL A 96 1.99 9.41 -1.50
C VAL A 96 3.51 9.44 -1.68
N VAL A 97 4.23 9.18 -0.60
CA VAL A 97 5.67 8.95 -0.65
C VAL A 97 5.92 7.44 -0.68
N VAL A 98 6.72 6.98 -1.63
CA VAL A 98 6.97 5.56 -1.88
C VAL A 98 8.45 5.26 -1.68
N ASN A 99 8.75 4.24 -0.88
CA ASN A 99 10.11 3.72 -0.71
C ASN A 99 10.44 2.72 -1.83
N SER A 100 10.48 3.21 -3.05
CA SER A 100 10.90 2.50 -4.27
C SER A 100 11.69 3.49 -5.15
N PHE A 101 12.13 3.08 -6.33
CA PHE A 101 12.78 3.94 -7.31
C PHE A 101 12.28 3.60 -8.72
N TYR A 102 12.34 4.57 -9.63
CA TYR A 102 11.67 4.48 -10.93
C TYR A 102 12.12 3.27 -11.75
N GLU A 103 13.42 3.04 -11.83
CA GLU A 103 14.02 1.99 -12.66
C GLU A 103 13.64 0.58 -12.19
N LEU A 104 13.20 0.42 -10.93
CA LEU A 104 12.75 -0.88 -10.41
C LEU A 104 11.37 -1.27 -10.94
N GLU A 105 10.45 -0.30 -11.02
CA GLU A 105 9.01 -0.56 -11.20
C GLU A 105 8.37 0.42 -12.22
N GLN A 106 9.12 0.85 -13.24
CA GLN A 106 8.73 1.92 -14.18
C GLN A 106 7.26 1.83 -14.65
N VAL A 107 6.83 0.64 -15.10
CA VAL A 107 5.46 0.40 -15.58
C VAL A 107 4.42 0.75 -14.51
N TYR A 108 4.68 0.38 -13.26
CA TYR A 108 3.77 0.61 -12.14
C TYR A 108 3.88 2.03 -11.59
N VAL A 109 5.03 2.69 -11.69
CA VAL A 109 5.15 4.12 -11.35
C VAL A 109 4.31 4.96 -12.29
N ASP A 110 4.45 4.73 -13.60
CA ASP A 110 3.68 5.39 -14.63
C ASP A 110 2.18 5.09 -14.50
N TYR A 111 1.82 3.83 -14.25
CA TYR A 111 0.42 3.45 -14.02
C TYR A 111 -0.17 4.14 -12.77
N TYR A 112 0.57 4.17 -11.65
CA TYR A 112 0.08 4.79 -10.42
C TYR A 112 -0.13 6.31 -10.57
N SER A 113 0.77 6.97 -11.27
CA SER A 113 0.73 8.43 -11.47
C SER A 113 -0.28 8.85 -12.54
N LYS A 114 -0.30 8.17 -13.70
CA LYS A 114 -1.09 8.56 -14.88
C LYS A 114 -2.47 7.93 -14.90
N GLU A 115 -2.57 6.62 -14.69
CA GLU A 115 -3.84 5.89 -14.82
C GLU A 115 -4.67 5.94 -13.54
N LEU A 116 -4.02 5.89 -12.37
CA LEU A 116 -4.70 6.05 -11.08
C LEU A 116 -4.72 7.50 -10.57
N GLU A 117 -4.16 8.43 -11.35
CA GLU A 117 -4.10 9.87 -11.08
C GLU A 117 -3.60 10.21 -9.67
N ARG A 118 -2.61 9.45 -9.18
CA ARG A 118 -2.04 9.66 -7.84
C ARG A 118 -0.82 10.56 -7.90
N ARG A 119 -0.85 11.62 -7.09
CA ARG A 119 0.35 12.40 -6.81
C ARG A 119 1.32 11.59 -5.97
N GLU A 120 2.50 11.33 -6.49
CA GLU A 120 3.46 10.42 -5.89
C GLU A 120 4.88 10.98 -5.94
N TRP A 121 5.72 10.52 -5.00
CA TRP A 121 7.17 10.67 -5.07
C TRP A 121 7.85 9.39 -4.59
N HIS A 122 8.67 8.79 -5.47
CA HIS A 122 9.62 7.76 -5.10
C HIS A 122 10.91 8.37 -4.58
N ILE A 123 11.33 7.97 -3.38
CA ILE A 123 12.55 8.46 -2.72
C ILE A 123 13.43 7.32 -2.20
N GLY A 124 13.16 6.10 -2.66
CA GLY A 124 13.86 4.90 -2.22
C GLY A 124 15.15 4.64 -3.00
N PRO A 125 15.91 3.61 -2.56
CA PRO A 125 15.70 2.87 -1.33
C PRO A 125 16.23 3.64 -0.10
N LEU A 126 15.35 3.98 0.83
CA LEU A 126 15.65 4.76 2.04
C LEU A 126 16.67 4.06 2.97
N SER A 127 16.87 2.75 2.80
CA SER A 127 17.89 1.98 3.50
C SER A 127 19.31 2.44 3.18
N LEU A 128 19.53 3.11 2.05
CA LEU A 128 20.84 3.61 1.62
C LEU A 128 21.19 5.00 2.17
N CYS A 129 20.23 5.72 2.77
CA CYS A 129 20.45 7.08 3.26
C CYS A 129 21.47 7.14 4.41
N ASN A 130 21.49 6.15 5.30
CA ASN A 130 22.48 6.10 6.38
C ASN A 130 23.68 5.29 5.90
N LYS A 131 24.83 5.95 5.73
CA LYS A 131 26.09 5.30 5.33
C LYS A 131 26.93 4.84 6.53
N ASP A 132 26.69 5.39 7.72
CA ASP A 132 27.42 5.05 8.93
C ASP A 132 27.04 3.66 9.47
N LYS A 133 28.05 2.80 9.60
CA LYS A 133 27.90 1.44 10.15
C LYS A 133 27.41 1.47 11.61
N GLU A 134 27.77 2.50 12.38
CA GLU A 134 27.31 2.70 13.76
C GLU A 134 25.81 3.02 13.82
N GLY A 135 25.33 3.95 13.00
CA GLY A 135 23.90 4.27 12.92
C GLY A 135 23.03 3.12 12.40
N LYS A 136 23.62 2.10 11.76
CA LYS A 136 22.93 0.85 11.38
C LYS A 136 22.90 -0.18 12.51
N ARG A 137 23.91 -0.21 13.39
CA ARG A 137 23.97 -1.17 14.53
C ARG A 137 22.82 -0.99 15.51
N TYR A 138 22.38 0.25 15.72
CA TYR A 138 21.28 0.58 16.62
C TYR A 138 19.88 0.56 15.95
N ARG A 139 19.76 0.07 14.71
CA ARG A 139 18.45 -0.10 14.06
C ARG A 139 17.78 -1.39 14.56
N GLY A 140 16.94 -1.24 15.58
CA GLY A 140 16.26 -2.33 16.29
C GLY A 140 16.42 -2.14 17.80
N MET A 141 15.59 -2.78 18.62
CA MET A 141 15.92 -2.89 20.06
C MET A 141 17.10 -3.86 20.22
N GLU A 142 17.98 -3.61 21.18
CA GLU A 142 18.81 -4.68 21.73
C GLU A 142 17.87 -5.84 22.09
N THR A 143 18.16 -7.03 21.56
CA THR A 143 17.33 -8.21 21.83
C THR A 143 17.26 -8.39 23.34
N SER A 144 16.06 -8.31 23.91
CA SER A 144 15.80 -8.47 25.35
C SER A 144 15.97 -9.92 25.84
N ILE A 145 16.81 -10.71 25.18
CA ILE A 145 17.18 -12.06 25.60
C ILE A 145 18.23 -11.89 26.71
N ASN A 146 17.74 -11.64 27.92
CA ASN A 146 18.51 -11.93 29.13
C ASN A 146 18.40 -13.43 29.41
N GLN A 147 19.57 -14.01 29.68
CA GLN A 147 19.83 -15.42 29.96
C GLN A 147 19.23 -15.86 31.30
#